data_AF-A0A954ETW8-F1
#
_entry.id   AF-A0A954ETW8-F1
#
_cell.length_a   1.000
_cell.length_b   1.000
_cell.length_c   1.000
_cell.angle_alpha   90.00
_cell.angle_beta   90.00
_cell.angle_gamma   90.00
#
_symmetry.space_group_name_H-M   'P 1'
#
loop_
_entity.id
_entity.type
_entity.pdbx_description
1 polymer ?
#
loop_
_entity_poly.entity_id
_entity_poly.type
_entity_poly.pdbx_seq_one_letter_code
_entity_poly.pdbx_strand_id
1 'polypeptide(L)'
;MSLLKIAGGTVFDPANQIDGEVRDIWIQDGKVIPSPSDPGTKPDRTIDATNTVVMPGGVDMHCHIAGPKVNAARKMRPEEKRVSKPVMRTKYTRSGTTGSVPSTFATGYLYSGLGYTAAFDAAVPALAARHVHEEFQDTPVIDKGFYVLVGNNHYIMKRIADEEPERVRNYLAWLLGATKAYAAKVVNPGGVEVWKSTGGNATGLDDVV
;
A
#
# COMPACT_ATOMS: atom_id res chain seq x y z
N MET A 1 11.04 -27.12 5.48
CA MET A 1 9.63 -26.87 5.19
C MET A 1 8.94 -26.65 6.52
N SER A 2 8.19 -25.57 6.68
CA SER A 2 7.46 -25.28 7.93
C SER A 2 5.96 -25.39 7.69
N LEU A 3 5.32 -26.28 8.43
CA LEU A 3 3.88 -26.51 8.44
C LEU A 3 3.26 -25.85 9.68
N LEU A 4 2.42 -24.84 9.45
CA LEU A 4 1.68 -24.10 10.45
C LEU A 4 0.19 -24.47 10.36
N LYS A 5 -0.42 -24.69 11.52
CA LYS A 5 -1.87 -24.82 11.67
C LYS A 5 -2.42 -23.67 12.51
N ILE A 6 -3.42 -22.96 12.02
CA ILE A 6 -4.28 -22.06 12.82
C ILE A 6 -5.55 -22.85 13.11
N ALA A 7 -5.79 -23.18 14.39
CA ALA A 7 -6.80 -24.15 14.79
C ALA A 7 -8.04 -23.51 15.41
N GLY A 8 -9.23 -23.95 15.02
CA GLY A 8 -10.50 -23.64 15.70
C GLY A 8 -11.00 -22.20 15.59
N GLY A 9 -10.50 -21.41 14.63
CA GLY A 9 -10.91 -20.02 14.44
C GLY A 9 -12.23 -19.87 13.69
N THR A 10 -12.98 -18.81 13.99
CA THR A 10 -14.16 -18.41 13.22
C THR A 10 -13.70 -17.65 11.96
N VAL A 11 -13.71 -18.33 10.82
CA VAL A 11 -13.16 -17.83 9.55
C VAL A 11 -14.19 -17.00 8.79
N PHE A 12 -13.75 -15.84 8.30
CA PHE A 12 -14.47 -15.03 7.32
C PHE A 12 -13.62 -14.86 6.07
N ASP A 13 -14.10 -15.39 4.95
CA ASP A 13 -13.47 -15.30 3.63
C ASP A 13 -14.55 -15.11 2.56
N PRO A 14 -14.93 -13.84 2.25
CA PRO A 14 -15.98 -13.54 1.29
C PRO A 14 -15.69 -14.05 -0.12
N ALA A 15 -14.42 -14.10 -0.52
CA ALA A 15 -14.04 -14.56 -1.87
C ALA A 15 -14.35 -16.05 -2.07
N ASN A 16 -14.29 -16.83 -0.98
CA ASN A 16 -14.63 -18.24 -0.94
C ASN A 16 -15.99 -18.53 -0.26
N GLN A 17 -16.80 -17.49 -0.04
CA GLN A 17 -18.15 -17.60 0.55
C GLN A 17 -18.18 -18.23 1.94
N ILE A 18 -17.15 -18.00 2.75
CA ILE A 18 -17.09 -18.46 4.15
C ILE A 18 -17.52 -17.30 5.05
N ASP A 19 -18.63 -17.46 5.77
CA ASP A 19 -19.24 -16.44 6.62
C ASP A 19 -19.38 -16.94 8.06
N GLY A 20 -18.29 -16.85 8.84
CA GLY A 20 -18.31 -17.13 10.28
C GLY A 20 -18.24 -18.62 10.63
N GLU A 21 -17.62 -19.45 9.79
CA GLU A 21 -17.49 -20.88 10.05
C GLU A 21 -16.26 -21.22 10.89
N VAL A 22 -16.38 -22.15 11.85
CA VAL A 22 -15.23 -22.64 12.60
C VAL A 22 -14.43 -23.61 11.73
N ARG A 23 -13.20 -23.24 11.36
CA ARG A 23 -12.34 -24.03 10.48
C ARG A 23 -10.87 -23.93 10.89
N ASP A 24 -10.10 -24.95 10.55
CA ASP A 24 -8.65 -24.92 10.63
C ASP A 24 -8.04 -24.38 9.32
N ILE A 25 -7.01 -23.54 9.43
CA ILE A 25 -6.23 -23.06 8.29
C ILE A 25 -4.84 -23.68 8.33
N TRP A 26 -4.42 -24.28 7.22
CA TRP A 26 -3.11 -24.90 7.07
C TRP A 26 -2.24 -24.06 6.14
N ILE A 27 -1.01 -23.80 6.57
CA ILE A 27 -0.05 -22.99 5.86
C ILE A 27 1.25 -23.77 5.76
N GLN A 28 1.76 -23.96 4.56
CA GLN A 28 3.05 -24.57 4.31
C GLN A 28 3.95 -23.61 3.54
N ASP A 29 5.13 -23.34 4.09
CA ASP A 29 6.16 -22.50 3.45
C ASP A 29 5.62 -21.15 2.95
N GLY A 30 4.77 -20.51 3.77
CA GLY A 30 4.19 -19.20 3.51
C GLY A 30 2.96 -19.19 2.60
N LYS A 31 2.43 -20.35 2.20
CA LYS A 31 1.22 -20.47 1.38
C LYS A 31 0.12 -21.23 2.10
N VAL A 32 -1.12 -20.76 1.97
CA VAL A 32 -2.30 -21.52 2.42
C VAL A 32 -2.43 -22.77 1.56
N ILE A 33 -2.62 -23.92 2.20
CA ILE A 33 -2.80 -25.22 1.54
C ILE A 33 -4.11 -25.88 2.01
N PRO A 34 -4.65 -26.86 1.27
CA PRO A 34 -5.69 -27.73 1.79
C PRO A 34 -5.23 -28.44 3.07
N SER A 35 -6.19 -28.91 3.88
CA SER A 35 -5.88 -29.77 5.01
C SER A 35 -5.08 -31.00 4.52
N PRO A 36 -3.99 -31.39 5.21
CA PRO A 36 -3.26 -32.61 4.89
C PRO A 36 -4.19 -33.82 4.85
N SER A 37 -3.98 -34.70 3.87
CA SER A 37 -4.79 -35.91 3.68
C SER A 37 -4.40 -37.06 4.62
N ASP A 38 -3.13 -37.12 5.03
CA ASP A 38 -2.65 -38.10 6.01
C ASP A 38 -3.01 -37.64 7.44
N PRO A 39 -3.87 -38.39 8.17
CA PRO A 39 -4.24 -38.08 9.55
C PRO A 39 -3.04 -38.08 10.53
N GLY A 40 -1.93 -38.73 10.16
CA GLY A 40 -0.68 -38.73 10.93
C GLY A 40 0.11 -37.43 10.80
N THR A 41 -0.26 -36.53 9.89
CA THR A 41 0.44 -35.27 9.67
C THR A 41 0.36 -34.37 10.89
N LYS A 42 1.52 -34.02 11.45
CA LYS A 42 1.63 -33.09 12.58
C LYS A 42 2.17 -31.74 12.10
N PRO A 43 1.54 -30.61 12.46
CA PRO A 43 2.11 -29.30 12.20
C PRO A 43 3.36 -29.08 13.06
N ASP A 44 4.35 -28.35 12.54
CA ASP A 44 5.51 -27.90 13.30
C ASP A 44 5.11 -26.88 14.37
N ARG A 45 4.05 -26.11 14.09
CA ARG A 45 3.49 -25.11 15.00
C ARG A 45 1.97 -25.07 14.88
N THR A 46 1.30 -25.03 16.02
CA THR A 46 -0.14 -24.76 16.09
C THR A 46 -0.37 -23.41 16.77
N ILE A 47 -1.23 -22.59 16.19
CA ILE A 47 -1.80 -21.39 16.80
C ILE A 47 -3.24 -21.72 17.16
N ASP A 48 -3.59 -21.66 18.43
CA ASP A 48 -4.97 -21.81 18.89
C ASP A 48 -5.72 -20.48 18.64
N ALA A 49 -6.74 -20.55 17.79
CA ALA A 49 -7.59 -19.44 17.40
C ALA A 49 -9.03 -19.63 17.91
N THR A 50 -9.26 -20.55 18.86
CA THR A 50 -10.58 -20.77 19.45
C THR A 50 -11.15 -19.47 20.01
N ASN A 51 -12.42 -19.18 19.71
CA ASN A 51 -13.12 -17.94 20.07
C ASN A 51 -12.49 -16.65 19.49
N THR A 52 -11.69 -16.76 18.43
CA THR A 52 -11.15 -15.61 17.69
C THR A 52 -11.64 -15.61 16.25
N VAL A 53 -11.73 -14.40 15.69
CA VAL A 53 -12.02 -14.20 14.28
C VAL A 53 -10.73 -14.35 13.47
N VAL A 54 -10.80 -15.12 12.39
CA VAL A 54 -9.71 -15.32 11.42
C VAL A 54 -10.14 -14.75 10.07
N MET A 55 -9.33 -13.85 9.52
CA MET A 55 -9.57 -13.19 8.24
C MET A 55 -8.29 -13.20 7.39
N PRO A 56 -8.40 -13.07 6.06
CA PRO A 56 -7.27 -12.70 5.23
C PRO A 56 -6.61 -11.40 5.73
N GLY A 57 -5.31 -11.25 5.49
CA GLY A 57 -4.61 -10.02 5.81
C GLY A 57 -5.21 -8.82 5.07
N GLY A 58 -5.37 -7.70 5.78
CA GLY A 58 -5.96 -6.49 5.19
C GLY A 58 -5.15 -5.93 4.02
N VAL A 59 -5.85 -5.38 3.03
CA VAL A 59 -5.26 -4.74 1.84
C VAL A 59 -5.75 -3.29 1.76
N ASP A 60 -4.84 -2.35 1.99
CA ASP A 60 -5.11 -0.92 1.83
C ASP A 60 -4.76 -0.48 0.41
N MET A 61 -5.78 -0.31 -0.42
CA MET A 61 -5.61 0.07 -1.84
C MET A 61 -5.34 1.57 -2.05
N HIS A 62 -5.48 2.41 -1.01
CA HIS A 62 -5.33 3.85 -1.16
C HIS A 62 -4.86 4.51 0.14
N CYS A 63 -3.55 4.71 0.23
CA CYS A 63 -2.94 5.44 1.34
C CYS A 63 -1.90 6.47 0.87
N HIS A 64 -1.37 7.23 1.82
CA HIS A 64 -0.23 8.13 1.60
C HIS A 64 0.84 7.86 2.66
N ILE A 65 1.74 6.94 2.34
CA ILE A 65 2.71 6.38 3.30
C ILE A 65 4.15 6.66 2.91
N ALA A 66 4.42 7.06 1.66
CA ALA A 66 5.76 7.28 1.17
C ALA A 66 5.91 8.48 0.21
N GLY A 67 7.14 8.98 0.13
CA GLY A 67 7.58 9.94 -0.88
C GLY A 67 7.55 11.40 -0.42
N PRO A 68 7.83 12.34 -1.34
CA PRO A 68 8.15 13.72 -0.98
C PRO A 68 7.01 14.45 -0.27
N LYS A 69 5.76 14.24 -0.70
CA LYS A 69 4.58 14.83 -0.04
C LYS A 69 4.43 14.37 1.40
N VAL A 70 4.62 13.07 1.65
CA VAL A 70 4.44 12.47 2.98
C VAL A 70 5.59 12.92 3.87
N ASN A 71 6.83 12.91 3.36
CA ASN A 71 7.97 13.33 4.14
C ASN A 71 7.98 14.84 4.42
N ALA A 72 7.47 15.68 3.51
CA ALA A 72 7.24 17.09 3.78
C ALA A 72 6.25 17.27 4.94
N ALA A 73 5.13 16.54 4.94
CA ALA A 73 4.16 16.59 6.03
C ALA A 73 4.77 16.12 7.37
N ARG A 74 5.63 15.09 7.39
CA ARG A 74 6.38 14.68 8.58
C ARG A 74 7.26 15.81 9.12
N LYS A 75 7.97 16.52 8.24
CA LYS A 75 8.89 17.62 8.59
C LYS A 75 8.16 18.86 9.08
N MET A 76 6.99 19.17 8.51
CA MET A 76 6.22 20.37 8.85
C MET A 76 5.45 20.25 10.18
N ARG A 77 5.42 19.07 10.81
CA ARG A 77 4.58 18.81 12.00
C ARG A 77 5.37 18.32 13.23
N PRO A 78 6.49 18.97 13.62
CA PRO A 78 7.29 18.54 14.77
C PRO A 78 6.52 18.65 16.11
N GLU A 79 5.55 19.56 16.22
CA GLU A 79 4.68 19.74 17.38
C GLU A 79 3.86 18.49 17.67
N GLU A 80 3.31 17.86 16.63
CA GLU A 80 2.60 16.58 16.77
C GLU A 80 3.55 15.48 17.21
N LYS A 81 4.78 15.45 16.66
CA LYS A 81 5.77 14.42 16.99
C LYS A 81 6.26 14.49 18.43
N ARG A 82 6.23 15.68 19.04
CA ARG A 82 6.65 15.91 20.43
C ARG A 82 5.70 15.27 21.45
N VAL A 83 4.41 15.20 21.14
CA VAL A 83 3.38 14.68 22.07
C VAL A 83 2.89 13.27 21.70
N SER A 84 3.12 12.83 20.46
CA SER A 84 2.74 11.49 20.01
C SER A 84 3.56 10.41 20.70
N LYS A 85 2.93 9.26 20.99
CA LYS A 85 3.61 8.11 21.59
C LYS A 85 4.80 7.67 20.72
N PRO A 86 6.03 7.62 21.25
CA PRO A 86 7.17 7.18 20.46
C PRO A 86 7.13 5.67 20.21
N VAL A 87 7.66 5.24 19.06
CA VAL A 87 8.01 3.84 18.84
C VAL A 87 9.44 3.66 19.34
N MET A 88 9.58 2.94 20.46
CA MET A 88 10.88 2.65 21.05
C MET A 88 11.55 1.51 20.28
N ARG A 89 12.87 1.62 20.09
CA ARG A 89 13.68 0.55 19.51
C ARG A 89 13.61 -0.69 20.41
N THR A 90 13.47 -1.86 19.79
CA THR A 90 13.57 -3.15 20.48
C THR A 90 14.63 -4.03 19.79
N LYS A 91 14.73 -5.31 20.20
CA LYS A 91 15.52 -6.32 19.48
C LYS A 91 15.04 -6.51 18.03
N TYR A 92 13.75 -6.33 17.76
CA TYR A 92 13.13 -6.63 16.47
C TYR A 92 12.66 -5.39 15.70
N THR A 93 12.47 -4.26 16.38
CA THR A 93 11.93 -3.03 15.80
C THR A 93 12.91 -1.86 15.86
N ARG A 94 12.88 -1.00 14.84
CA ARG A 94 13.56 0.30 14.84
C ARG A 94 12.72 1.34 15.59
N SER A 95 13.37 2.40 16.04
CA SER A 95 12.66 3.54 16.62
C SER A 95 11.92 4.33 15.56
N GLY A 96 10.89 5.07 15.97
CA GLY A 96 10.11 5.91 15.07
C GLY A 96 9.13 6.81 15.81
N THR A 97 8.45 7.65 15.05
CA THR A 97 7.39 8.55 15.53
C THR A 97 6.03 8.12 14.99
N THR A 98 5.01 8.24 15.84
CA THR A 98 3.61 8.04 15.46
C THR A 98 2.96 9.41 15.13
N GLY A 99 1.64 9.55 15.36
CA GLY A 99 0.83 10.70 14.95
C GLY A 99 0.17 10.47 13.60
N SER A 100 -0.46 11.50 13.05
CA SER A 100 -1.22 11.42 11.78
C SER A 100 -0.35 11.11 10.56
N VAL A 101 0.94 11.47 10.58
CA VAL A 101 1.91 11.08 9.54
C VAL A 101 3.09 10.37 10.18
N PRO A 102 2.99 9.06 10.46
CA PRO A 102 4.04 8.31 11.14
C PRO A 102 5.33 8.23 10.32
N SER A 103 6.46 8.02 11.00
CA SER A 103 7.74 7.65 10.35
C SER A 103 7.64 6.30 9.62
N THR A 104 8.55 6.03 8.68
CA THR A 104 8.53 4.82 7.81
C THR A 104 8.45 3.51 8.59
N PHE A 105 9.36 3.29 9.55
CA PHE A 105 9.33 2.08 10.38
C PHE A 105 8.03 1.94 11.17
N ALA A 106 7.59 3.03 11.81
CA ALA A 106 6.34 3.05 12.57
C ALA A 106 5.13 2.74 11.69
N THR A 107 5.12 3.21 10.44
CA THR A 107 4.03 2.96 9.48
C THR A 107 3.81 1.47 9.27
N GLY A 108 4.88 0.71 8.99
CA GLY A 108 4.78 -0.74 8.80
C GLY A 108 4.27 -1.48 10.04
N TYR A 109 4.76 -1.10 11.23
CA TYR A 109 4.31 -1.70 12.49
C TYR A 109 2.84 -1.40 12.80
N LEU A 110 2.38 -0.17 12.52
CA LEU A 110 1.00 0.24 12.77
C LEU A 110 0.03 -0.50 11.85
N TYR A 111 0.32 -0.63 10.56
CA TYR A 111 -0.49 -1.47 9.66
C TYR A 111 -0.54 -2.93 10.13
N SER A 112 0.63 -3.50 10.46
CA SER A 112 0.72 -4.89 10.93
C SER A 112 -0.08 -5.12 12.20
N GLY A 113 -0.09 -4.14 13.13
CA GLY A 113 -0.86 -4.19 14.37
C GLY A 113 -2.39 -4.16 14.14
N LEU A 114 -2.84 -3.66 12.99
CA LEU A 114 -4.24 -3.69 12.56
C LEU A 114 -4.60 -4.96 11.78
N GLY A 115 -3.64 -5.86 11.54
CA GLY A 115 -3.84 -7.05 10.69
C GLY A 115 -3.74 -6.77 9.18
N TYR A 116 -3.26 -5.60 8.77
CA TYR A 116 -3.00 -5.31 7.36
C TYR A 116 -1.65 -5.87 6.92
N THR A 117 -1.63 -6.42 5.71
CA THR A 117 -0.46 -7.07 5.12
C THR A 117 -0.02 -6.47 3.80
N ALA A 118 -0.85 -5.64 3.15
CA ALA A 118 -0.47 -4.90 1.95
C ALA A 118 -1.01 -3.46 1.96
N ALA A 119 -0.22 -2.52 1.45
CA ALA A 119 -0.64 -1.11 1.31
C ALA A 119 -0.08 -0.46 0.03
N PHE A 120 -0.89 0.37 -0.62
CA PHE A 120 -0.54 1.02 -1.88
C PHE A 120 -0.57 2.56 -1.78
N ASP A 121 0.59 3.21 -1.98
CA ASP A 121 0.65 4.67 -1.99
C ASP A 121 -0.02 5.22 -3.25
N ALA A 122 -1.04 6.04 -3.06
CA ALA A 122 -1.98 6.35 -4.12
C ALA A 122 -1.55 7.45 -5.08
N ALA A 123 -0.46 8.19 -4.81
CA ALA A 123 -0.12 9.38 -5.59
C ALA A 123 1.38 9.68 -5.58
N VAL A 124 2.14 9.08 -6.49
CA VAL A 124 3.59 9.27 -6.57
C VAL A 124 3.98 10.03 -7.84
N PRO A 125 4.69 11.17 -7.73
CA PRO A 125 5.28 11.82 -8.90
C PRO A 125 6.37 10.93 -9.51
N ALA A 126 6.35 10.75 -10.84
CA ALA A 126 7.29 9.87 -11.54
C ALA A 126 8.77 10.19 -11.22
N LEU A 127 9.14 11.47 -11.16
CA LEU A 127 10.51 11.91 -10.86
C LEU A 127 10.97 11.54 -9.43
N ALA A 128 10.02 11.40 -8.50
CA ALA A 128 10.26 11.08 -7.10
C ALA A 128 10.10 9.59 -6.78
N ALA A 129 9.95 8.71 -7.78
CA ALA A 129 9.79 7.28 -7.58
C ALA A 129 10.94 6.68 -6.74
N ARG A 130 12.18 7.13 -6.94
CA ARG A 130 13.34 6.69 -6.13
C ARG A 130 13.15 6.95 -4.64
N HIS A 131 12.69 8.14 -4.25
CA HIS A 131 12.43 8.49 -2.85
C HIS A 131 11.35 7.59 -2.25
N VAL A 132 10.31 7.24 -3.02
CA VAL A 132 9.28 6.30 -2.55
C VAL A 132 9.85 4.91 -2.32
N HIS A 133 10.67 4.38 -3.24
CA HIS A 133 11.31 3.09 -3.06
C HIS A 133 12.25 3.07 -1.84
N GLU A 134 13.00 4.14 -1.62
CA GLU A 134 13.85 4.30 -0.43
C GLU A 134 13.03 4.27 0.87
N GLU A 135 11.89 4.99 0.93
CA GLU A 135 11.02 4.93 2.09
C GLU A 135 10.30 3.58 2.27
N PHE A 136 9.98 2.89 1.17
CA PHE A 136 9.44 1.53 1.22
C PHE A 136 10.46 0.52 1.76
N GLN A 137 11.75 0.67 1.45
CA GLN A 137 12.78 -0.16 2.06
C GLN A 137 12.78 -0.05 3.60
N ASP A 138 12.44 1.12 4.13
CA ASP A 138 12.32 1.40 5.56
C ASP A 138 10.91 1.21 6.13
N THR A 139 9.96 0.66 5.36
CA THR A 139 8.60 0.37 5.82
C THR A 139 8.44 -1.15 5.94
N PRO A 140 8.61 -1.74 7.14
CA PRO A 140 8.73 -3.19 7.29
C PRO A 140 7.39 -3.93 7.22
N VAL A 141 7.48 -5.26 7.13
CA VAL A 141 6.39 -6.25 7.21
C VAL A 141 5.43 -6.27 6.04
N ILE A 142 4.74 -5.17 5.74
CA ILE A 142 3.69 -5.15 4.72
C ILE A 142 4.25 -5.25 3.31
N ASP A 143 3.54 -5.87 2.39
CA ASP A 143 3.76 -5.72 0.95
C ASP A 143 3.34 -4.31 0.52
N LYS A 144 4.06 -3.76 -0.47
CA LYS A 144 3.95 -2.34 -0.83
C LYS A 144 3.99 -2.14 -2.33
N GLY A 145 3.18 -1.21 -2.79
CA GLY A 145 3.21 -0.70 -4.15
C GLY A 145 2.83 0.77 -4.19
N PHE A 146 2.90 1.38 -5.37
CA PHE A 146 2.41 2.74 -5.53
C PHE A 146 1.85 3.00 -6.92
N TYR A 147 1.06 4.07 -7.03
CA TYR A 147 0.48 4.52 -8.29
C TYR A 147 1.17 5.81 -8.77
N VAL A 148 1.64 5.80 -10.02
CA VAL A 148 2.33 6.95 -10.62
C VAL A 148 1.32 7.96 -11.17
N LEU A 149 1.52 9.23 -10.83
CA LEU A 149 0.65 10.32 -11.28
C LEU A 149 0.86 10.59 -12.78
N VAL A 150 -0.23 10.53 -13.54
CA VAL A 150 -0.24 10.74 -15.01
C VAL A 150 -1.23 11.80 -15.47
N GLY A 151 -2.22 12.18 -14.63
CA GLY A 151 -3.33 13.07 -15.03
C GLY A 151 -2.94 14.49 -15.45
N ASN A 152 -1.71 14.92 -15.14
CA ASN A 152 -1.17 16.25 -15.46
C ASN A 152 0.21 16.14 -16.13
N ASN A 153 0.50 15.00 -16.76
CA ASN A 153 1.76 14.78 -17.42
C ASN A 153 1.75 15.47 -18.80
N HIS A 154 2.68 16.39 -19.03
CA HIS A 154 2.74 17.20 -20.26
C HIS A 154 2.82 16.37 -21.53
N TYR A 155 3.61 15.28 -21.53
CA TYR A 155 3.71 14.42 -22.70
C TYR A 155 2.36 13.74 -22.98
N ILE A 156 1.71 13.19 -21.97
CA ILE A 156 0.41 12.54 -22.11
C ILE A 156 -0.64 13.53 -22.62
N MET A 157 -0.75 14.71 -21.99
CA MET A 157 -1.70 15.75 -22.40
C MET A 157 -1.49 16.18 -23.85
N LYS A 158 -0.24 16.43 -24.25
CA LYS A 158 0.10 16.78 -25.64
C LYS A 158 -0.30 15.67 -26.62
N ARG A 159 -0.02 14.41 -26.29
CA ARG A 159 -0.38 13.28 -27.18
C ARG A 159 -1.87 13.01 -27.25
N ILE A 160 -2.63 13.34 -26.22
CA ILE A 160 -4.10 13.33 -26.27
C ILE A 160 -4.59 14.44 -27.20
N ALA A 161 -4.06 15.67 -27.06
CA ALA A 161 -4.42 16.80 -27.91
C ALA A 161 -4.05 16.60 -29.39
N ASP A 162 -2.91 15.93 -29.67
CA ASP A 162 -2.46 15.58 -31.01
C ASP A 162 -3.21 14.34 -31.59
N GLU A 163 -4.20 13.77 -30.89
CA GLU A 163 -4.94 12.55 -31.26
C GLU A 163 -4.05 11.30 -31.49
N GLU A 164 -3.02 11.11 -30.65
CA GLU A 164 -2.02 10.02 -30.77
C GLU A 164 -2.12 8.96 -29.64
N PRO A 165 -3.19 8.14 -29.56
CA PRO A 165 -3.45 7.23 -28.44
C PRO A 165 -2.40 6.12 -28.30
N GLU A 166 -1.78 5.67 -29.40
CA GLU A 166 -0.74 4.64 -29.34
C GLU A 166 0.52 5.15 -28.61
N ARG A 167 0.86 6.43 -28.78
CA ARG A 167 1.99 7.05 -28.08
C ARG A 167 1.70 7.22 -26.60
N VAL A 168 0.45 7.51 -26.22
CA VAL A 168 0.03 7.50 -24.81
C VAL A 168 0.21 6.12 -24.20
N ARG A 169 -0.29 5.07 -24.87
CA ARG A 169 -0.16 3.68 -24.42
C ARG A 169 1.31 3.28 -24.21
N ASN A 170 2.16 3.53 -25.22
CA ASN A 170 3.57 3.16 -25.17
C ASN A 170 4.32 3.94 -24.08
N TYR A 171 4.00 5.22 -23.91
CA TYR A 171 4.58 6.04 -22.85
C TYR A 171 4.16 5.57 -21.46
N LEU A 172 2.88 5.21 -21.24
CA LEU A 172 2.42 4.66 -19.97
C LEU A 172 3.14 3.35 -19.64
N ALA A 173 3.31 2.45 -20.61
CA ALA A 173 4.06 1.20 -20.42
C ALA A 173 5.52 1.47 -20.00
N TRP A 174 6.20 2.40 -20.69
CA TRP A 174 7.54 2.84 -20.32
C TRP A 174 7.57 3.46 -18.92
N LEU A 175 6.63 4.36 -18.60
CA LEU A 175 6.61 5.09 -17.34
C LEU A 175 6.40 4.16 -16.14
N LEU A 176 5.48 3.20 -16.24
CA LEU A 176 5.27 2.16 -15.23
C LEU A 176 6.55 1.34 -15.04
N GLY A 177 7.18 0.91 -16.13
CA GLY A 177 8.43 0.13 -16.09
C GLY A 177 9.63 0.91 -15.55
N ALA A 178 9.75 2.20 -15.86
CA ALA A 178 10.84 3.08 -15.44
C ALA A 178 10.72 3.47 -13.96
N THR A 179 9.50 3.71 -13.49
CA THR A 179 9.23 4.07 -12.09
C THR A 179 9.07 2.87 -11.17
N LYS A 180 8.83 1.67 -11.73
CA LYS A 180 8.41 0.46 -10.99
C LYS A 180 7.10 0.69 -10.22
N ALA A 181 6.21 1.49 -10.79
CA ALA A 181 4.87 1.70 -10.25
C ALA A 181 3.96 0.52 -10.61
N TYR A 182 2.93 0.29 -9.78
CA TYR A 182 1.95 -0.75 -10.01
C TYR A 182 0.84 -0.32 -10.97
N ALA A 183 0.39 0.94 -10.87
CA ALA A 183 -0.69 1.48 -11.69
C ALA A 183 -0.51 2.96 -12.02
N ALA A 184 -1.24 3.41 -13.04
CA ALA A 184 -1.37 4.83 -13.36
C ALA A 184 -2.45 5.48 -12.48
N LYS A 185 -2.22 6.71 -12.02
CA LYS A 185 -3.16 7.50 -11.21
C LYS A 185 -3.46 8.83 -11.86
N VAL A 186 -4.74 9.14 -11.92
CA VAL A 186 -5.25 10.46 -12.32
C VAL A 186 -5.75 11.18 -11.06
N VAL A 187 -5.26 12.40 -10.84
CA VAL A 187 -5.72 13.31 -9.77
C VAL A 187 -5.90 14.67 -10.41
N ASN A 188 -7.13 15.20 -10.39
CA ASN A 188 -7.50 16.49 -10.98
C ASN A 188 -6.86 16.70 -12.37
N PRO A 189 -7.25 15.91 -13.39
CA PRO A 189 -6.60 15.94 -14.70
C PRO A 189 -6.67 17.33 -15.32
N GLY A 190 -5.54 17.84 -15.79
CA GLY A 190 -5.37 19.21 -16.29
C GLY A 190 -5.42 20.33 -15.24
N GLY A 191 -6.20 20.19 -14.18
CA GLY A 191 -6.36 21.25 -13.16
C GLY A 191 -5.06 21.64 -12.44
N VAL A 192 -4.10 20.71 -12.28
CA VAL A 192 -2.78 21.05 -11.71
C VAL A 192 -1.95 21.88 -12.69
N GLU A 193 -2.10 21.66 -14.00
CA GLU A 193 -1.42 22.48 -15.02
C GLU A 193 -2.06 23.87 -15.16
N VAL A 194 -3.39 23.98 -15.04
CA VAL A 194 -4.08 25.27 -14.91
C VAL A 194 -3.53 26.03 -13.71
N TRP A 195 -3.45 25.39 -12.54
CA TRP A 195 -2.87 26.00 -11.33
C TRP A 195 -1.46 26.54 -11.55
N LYS A 196 -0.57 25.75 -12.15
CA LYS A 196 0.81 26.17 -12.43
C LYS A 196 0.90 27.35 -13.40
N SER A 197 -0.03 27.42 -14.36
CA SER A 197 0.02 28.38 -15.46
C SER A 197 -0.68 29.71 -15.12
N THR A 198 -1.75 29.67 -14.33
CA THR A 198 -2.61 30.84 -14.09
C THR A 198 -2.88 31.13 -12.63
N GLY A 199 -2.54 30.22 -11.71
CA GLY A 199 -3.01 30.27 -10.31
C GLY A 199 -4.50 29.94 -10.16
N GLY A 200 -5.18 29.50 -11.21
CA GLY A 200 -6.57 29.05 -11.19
C GLY A 200 -6.71 27.53 -11.00
N ASN A 201 -7.86 26.99 -11.38
CA ASN A 201 -8.09 25.54 -11.42
C ASN A 201 -9.14 25.22 -12.50
N ALA A 202 -9.16 23.98 -12.97
CA ALA A 202 -10.32 23.44 -13.67
C ALA A 202 -11.47 23.25 -12.66
N THR A 203 -12.69 23.54 -13.10
CA THR A 203 -13.89 23.54 -12.25
C THR A 203 -14.90 22.48 -12.66
N GLY A 204 -14.89 22.05 -13.92
CA GLY A 204 -15.72 20.98 -14.47
C GLY A 204 -14.89 19.92 -15.20
N LEU A 205 -15.52 18.79 -15.50
CA LEU A 205 -14.91 17.70 -16.28
C LEU A 205 -14.76 18.04 -17.77
N ASP A 206 -15.58 18.98 -18.26
CA ASP A 206 -15.61 19.42 -19.65
C ASP A 206 -14.80 20.71 -19.89
N ASP A 207 -14.17 21.26 -18.85
CA ASP A 207 -13.32 22.44 -18.98
C ASP A 207 -12.09 22.09 -19.83
N VAL A 208 -11.79 22.95 -20.81
CA VAL A 208 -10.58 22.80 -21.63
C VAL A 208 -9.37 23.24 -20.81
N VAL A 209 -8.36 22.38 -20.73
CA VAL A 209 -7.17 22.46 -19.88
C VAL A 209 -5.88 22.27 -20.65
#